data_AF-A0A223HY06-F1
#
_entry.id   AF-A0A223HY06-F1
#
_cell.length_a   1.000
_cell.length_b   1.000
_cell.length_c   1.000
_cell.angle_alpha   90.00
_cell.angle_beta   90.00
_cell.angle_gamma   90.00
#
_symmetry.space_group_name_H-M   'P 1'
#
loop_
_entity.id
_entity.type
_entity.pdbx_description
1 polymer ?
#
loop_
_entity_poly.entity_id
_entity_poly.type
_entity_poly.pdbx_seq_one_letter_code
_entity_poly.pdbx_strand_id
1 'polypeptide(L)'
;MNKETGEKAYLVDKAAGIQKYERIDAELKADITDLSTILSYQKTTQELKRNGANCNVSRQTVMNTLRKIDNLQTYEKPKTKKEIETLYIEADEDHIHLQICNENNLYF
;
A
#
# COMPACT_ATOMS: atom_id res chain seq x y z
N MET A 1 14.65 6.11 -27.24
CA MET A 1 14.50 7.49 -26.71
C MET A 1 13.53 8.20 -27.62
N ASN A 2 12.37 8.61 -27.10
CA ASN A 2 11.46 9.46 -27.86
C ASN A 2 12.13 10.83 -28.02
N LYS A 3 12.30 11.29 -29.26
CA LYS A 3 13.00 12.54 -29.58
C LYS A 3 12.18 13.79 -29.23
N GLU A 4 10.87 13.65 -29.06
CA GLU A 4 9.95 14.75 -28.71
C GLU A 4 9.78 14.88 -27.20
N THR A 5 9.68 13.77 -26.47
CA THR A 5 9.46 13.78 -25.01
C THR A 5 10.73 13.54 -24.17
N GLY A 6 11.85 13.17 -24.80
CA GLY A 6 13.11 12.84 -24.11
C GLY A 6 13.08 11.50 -23.35
N GLU A 7 11.95 10.79 -23.35
CA GLU A 7 11.77 9.61 -22.52
C GLU A 7 12.45 8.36 -23.11
N LYS A 8 13.06 7.56 -22.24
CA LYS A 8 13.59 6.23 -22.55
C LYS A 8 12.68 5.20 -21.87
N ALA A 9 12.10 4.30 -22.67
CA ALA A 9 11.37 3.13 -22.20
C ALA A 9 11.93 1.91 -22.95
N TYR A 10 12.15 0.81 -22.25
CA TYR A 10 12.52 -0.46 -22.88
C TYR A 10 11.25 -1.10 -23.44
N LEU A 11 11.30 -1.56 -24.70
CA LEU A 11 10.13 -2.17 -25.37
C LEU A 11 9.68 -3.45 -24.66
N VAL A 12 10.63 -4.17 -24.05
CA VAL A 12 10.37 -5.37 -23.25
C VAL A 12 9.56 -5.02 -22.00
N ASP A 13 9.93 -3.97 -21.27
CA ASP A 13 9.18 -3.51 -20.08
C ASP A 13 7.74 -3.14 -20.43
N LYS A 14 7.52 -2.46 -21.57
CA LYS A 14 6.18 -2.14 -22.07
C LYS A 14 5.36 -3.39 -22.40
N ALA A 15 5.96 -4.39 -23.04
CA ALA A 15 5.28 -5.64 -23.36
C ALA A 15 4.92 -6.44 -22.10
N ALA A 16 5.75 -6.35 -21.05
CA ALA A 16 5.51 -6.97 -19.75
C ALA A 16 4.59 -6.16 -18.82
N GLY A 17 4.12 -4.98 -19.24
CA GLY A 17 3.26 -4.11 -18.42
C GLY A 17 3.99 -3.38 -17.28
N ILE A 18 5.32 -3.45 -17.23
CA ILE A 18 6.15 -2.86 -16.18
C ILE A 18 6.17 -1.33 -16.34
N GLN A 19 5.76 -0.61 -15.29
CA GLN A 19 5.76 0.84 -15.29
C GLN A 19 7.19 1.39 -15.20
N LYS A 20 7.39 2.59 -15.75
CA LYS A 20 8.68 3.28 -15.70
C LYS A 20 9.11 3.47 -14.24
N TYR A 21 10.33 3.01 -13.89
CA TYR A 21 10.90 3.01 -12.53
C TYR A 21 10.25 2.05 -11.52
N GLU A 22 9.43 1.11 -11.97
CA GLU A 22 8.90 0.06 -11.11
C GLU A 22 10.01 -0.93 -10.74
N ARG A 23 10.28 -1.05 -9.44
CA ARG A 23 11.36 -1.90 -8.89
C ARG A 23 10.86 -3.10 -8.09
N ILE A 24 9.54 -3.23 -7.95
CA ILE A 24 8.87 -4.26 -7.17
C ILE A 24 7.86 -4.90 -8.10
N ASP A 25 8.01 -6.20 -8.33
CA ASP A 25 7.12 -6.97 -9.18
C ASP A 25 5.72 -7.11 -8.55
N ALA A 26 4.71 -7.37 -9.39
CA ALA A 26 3.33 -7.53 -8.96
C ALA A 26 3.15 -8.68 -7.96
N GLU A 27 3.84 -9.81 -8.14
CA GLU A 27 3.80 -10.95 -7.21
C GLU A 27 4.31 -10.54 -5.83
N LEU A 28 5.45 -9.85 -5.79
CA LEU A 28 6.04 -9.36 -4.55
C LEU A 28 5.15 -8.32 -3.84
N LYS A 29 4.36 -7.53 -4.58
CA LYS A 29 3.37 -6.62 -3.98
C LYS A 29 2.20 -7.39 -3.36
N ALA A 30 1.76 -8.48 -3.97
CA ALA A 30 0.71 -9.34 -3.40
C ALA A 30 1.20 -9.95 -2.08
N ASP A 31 2.40 -10.54 -2.08
CA ASP A 31 3.00 -11.10 -0.86
C ASP A 31 3.15 -10.06 0.25
N ILE A 32 3.62 -8.85 -0.11
CA ILE A 32 3.73 -7.73 0.84
C ILE A 32 2.35 -7.40 1.43
N THR A 33 1.30 -7.39 0.61
CA THR A 33 -0.06 -7.05 1.01
C THR A 33 -0.61 -8.10 1.98
N ASP A 34 -0.54 -9.36 1.59
CA ASP A 34 -1.07 -10.49 2.37
C ASP A 34 -0.37 -10.61 3.73
N LEU A 35 0.97 -10.60 3.75
CA LEU A 35 1.72 -10.71 5.00
C LEU A 35 1.48 -9.53 5.95
N SER A 36 1.29 -8.32 5.41
CA SER A 36 1.08 -7.11 6.22
C SER A 36 -0.32 -7.03 6.84
N THR A 37 -1.26 -7.90 6.45
CA THR A 37 -2.56 -8.00 7.13
C THR A 37 -2.44 -8.58 8.55
N ILE A 38 -1.41 -9.41 8.79
CA ILE A 38 -1.22 -10.15 10.04
C ILE A 38 0.06 -9.72 10.77
N LEU A 39 1.07 -9.21 10.03
CA LEU A 39 2.40 -8.91 10.54
C LEU A 39 2.73 -7.41 10.48
N SER A 40 3.64 -6.97 11.34
CA SER A 40 4.22 -5.62 11.24
C SER A 40 5.15 -5.50 10.04
N TYR A 41 5.34 -4.29 9.50
CA TYR A 41 6.19 -4.05 8.31
C TYR A 41 7.60 -4.65 8.41
N GLN A 42 8.19 -4.64 9.61
CA GLN A 42 9.50 -5.23 9.85
C GLN A 42 9.44 -6.77 9.82
N LYS A 43 8.40 -7.38 10.39
CA LYS A 43 8.18 -8.83 10.35
C LYS A 43 7.87 -9.30 8.93
N THR A 44 7.06 -8.56 8.16
CA THR A 44 6.82 -8.82 6.73
C THR A 44 8.12 -8.89 5.94
N THR A 45 9.04 -7.94 6.18
CA THR A 45 10.37 -7.96 5.56
C THR A 45 11.16 -9.23 5.89
N GLN A 46 11.07 -9.72 7.12
CA GLN A 46 11.76 -10.95 7.55
C GLN A 46 11.12 -12.19 6.93
N GLU A 47 9.79 -12.26 6.87
CA GLU A 47 9.07 -13.39 6.27
C GLU A 47 9.29 -13.48 4.76
N LEU A 48 9.30 -12.36 4.03
CA LEU A 48 9.64 -12.36 2.61
C LEU A 48 11.02 -12.96 2.36
N LYS A 49 12.01 -12.62 3.20
CA LYS A 49 13.35 -13.21 3.11
C LYS A 49 13.35 -14.71 3.43
N ARG A 50 12.56 -15.15 4.43
CA ARG A 50 12.40 -16.57 4.76
C ARG A 50 11.78 -17.37 3.62
N ASN A 51 10.83 -16.77 2.90
CA ASN A 51 10.18 -17.36 1.74
C ASN A 51 11.05 -17.32 0.47
N GLY A 52 12.32 -16.95 0.57
CA GLY A 52 13.28 -17.01 -0.54
C GLY A 52 13.28 -15.77 -1.44
N ALA A 53 12.67 -14.66 -1.02
CA ALA A 53 12.80 -13.42 -1.76
C ALA A 53 14.26 -12.95 -1.76
N ASN A 54 14.92 -13.05 -2.91
CA ASN A 54 16.31 -12.63 -3.11
C ASN A 54 16.50 -11.09 -3.16
N CYS A 55 15.51 -10.33 -2.72
CA CYS A 55 15.52 -8.88 -2.72
C CYS A 55 15.54 -8.31 -1.29
N ASN A 56 16.35 -7.27 -1.07
CA ASN A 56 16.38 -6.55 0.21
C ASN A 56 15.25 -5.51 0.24
N VAL A 57 14.04 -5.95 0.61
CA VAL A 57 12.93 -5.06 0.94
C VAL A 57 13.18 -4.46 2.32
N SER A 58 12.88 -3.16 2.52
CA SER A 58 12.94 -2.51 3.83
C SER A 58 11.54 -2.33 4.42
N ARG A 59 11.42 -2.15 5.74
CA ARG A 59 10.13 -1.80 6.38
C ARG A 59 9.49 -0.54 5.78
N GLN A 60 10.31 0.43 5.35
CA GLN A 60 9.86 1.65 4.71
C GLN A 60 9.32 1.37 3.31
N THR A 61 9.95 0.44 2.58
CA THR A 61 9.48 -0.04 1.28
C THR A 61 8.12 -0.71 1.42
N VAL A 62 7.95 -1.60 2.41
CA VAL A 62 6.65 -2.23 2.71
C VAL A 62 5.57 -1.17 2.93
N MET A 63 5.82 -0.20 3.84
CA MET A 63 4.86 0.88 4.12
C MET A 63 4.52 1.69 2.87
N ASN A 64 5.53 2.08 2.08
CA ASN A 64 5.34 2.87 0.86
C ASN A 64 4.58 2.08 -0.22
N THR A 65 4.76 0.76 -0.30
CA THR A 65 4.02 -0.10 -1.23
C THR A 65 2.55 -0.16 -0.83
N LEU A 66 2.25 -0.40 0.45
CA LEU A 66 0.87 -0.47 0.95
C LEU A 66 0.13 0.87 0.81
N ARG A 67 0.79 1.99 1.10
CA ARG A 67 0.20 3.33 0.95
C ARG A 67 -0.16 3.69 -0.49
N LYS A 68 0.46 3.05 -1.49
CA LYS A 68 0.12 3.27 -2.90
C LYS A 68 -1.11 2.48 -3.35
N ILE A 69 -1.62 1.59 -2.50
CA ILE A 69 -2.89 0.88 -2.72
C ILE A 69 -4.02 1.84 -2.32
N ASP A 70 -4.09 3.00 -2.99
CA ASP A 70 -4.99 4.12 -2.65
C ASP A 70 -6.45 3.88 -3.08
N ASN A 71 -6.77 2.71 -3.65
CA ASN A 71 -8.09 2.41 -4.21
C ASN A 71 -8.86 1.38 -3.38
N LEU A 72 -8.72 1.39 -2.06
CA LEU A 72 -9.70 0.72 -1.21
C LEU A 72 -11.00 1.51 -1.34
N GLN A 73 -11.95 0.97 -2.11
CA GLN A 73 -13.28 1.55 -2.29
C GLN A 73 -13.83 1.94 -0.93
N THR A 74 -13.91 3.23 -0.67
CA THR A 74 -14.63 3.73 0.48
C THR A 74 -16.09 3.37 0.23
N TYR A 75 -16.74 2.67 1.17
CA TYR A 75 -18.15 2.34 1.04
C TYR A 75 -18.93 3.57 0.58
N GLU A 76 -19.67 3.45 -0.54
CA GLU A 76 -20.53 4.53 -0.99
C GLU A 76 -21.46 4.91 0.17
N LYS A 77 -21.44 6.17 0.57
CA LYS A 77 -22.31 6.64 1.64
C LYS A 77 -23.75 6.37 1.22
N PRO A 78 -24.55 5.67 2.04
CA PRO A 78 -25.93 5.39 1.69
C PRO A 78 -26.68 6.71 1.51
N LYS A 79 -27.36 6.85 0.36
CA LYS A 79 -28.12 8.07 0.01
C LYS A 79 -29.29 8.32 0.98
N THR A 80 -29.79 7.26 1.62
CA THR A 80 -30.90 7.31 2.57
C THR A 80 -30.55 6.49 3.81
N LYS A 81 -30.81 7.03 4.99
CA LYS A 81 -30.71 6.29 6.24
C LYS A 81 -31.96 5.44 6.44
N LYS A 82 -31.82 4.32 7.15
CA LYS A 82 -32.97 3.48 7.53
C LYS A 82 -33.77 4.20 8.63
N GLU A 83 -35.08 4.35 8.43
CA GLU A 83 -36.00 4.85 9.47
C GLU A 83 -36.41 3.67 10.37
N ILE A 84 -36.01 3.72 11.64
CA ILE A 84 -36.35 2.73 12.67
C ILE A 84 -36.55 3.42 14.02
N GLU A 85 -37.45 2.86 14.83
CA GLU A 85 -37.83 3.42 16.14
C GLU A 85 -36.71 3.28 17.19
N THR A 86 -35.96 2.19 17.18
CA THR A 86 -34.82 1.99 18.09
C THR A 86 -33.74 1.15 17.42
N LEU A 87 -32.49 1.60 17.52
CA LEU A 87 -31.30 0.91 17.02
C LEU A 87 -30.34 0.67 18.17
N TYR A 88 -30.17 -0.60 18.54
CA TYR A 88 -29.12 -1.00 19.47
C TYR A 88 -27.85 -1.31 18.67
N ILE A 89 -26.78 -0.59 18.96
CA ILE A 89 -25.45 -0.82 18.40
C ILE A 89 -24.52 -1.05 19.57
N GLU A 90 -23.88 -2.22 19.60
CA GLU A 90 -22.74 -2.47 20.47
C GLU A 90 -21.48 -2.27 19.62
N ALA A 91 -20.63 -1.35 20.04
CA ALA A 91 -19.34 -1.10 19.42
C ALA A 91 -18.26 -1.26 20.50
N ASP A 92 -17.19 -1.99 20.18
CA ASP A 92 -16.02 -2.08 21.04
C ASP A 92 -15.15 -0.83 20.88
N GLU A 93 -14.64 -0.30 21.99
CA GLU A 93 -13.85 0.92 22.02
C GLU A 93 -12.36 0.58 21.87
N ASP A 94 -12.01 0.00 20.72
CA ASP A 94 -10.60 -0.28 20.40
C ASP A 94 -9.84 1.05 20.20
N HIS A 95 -9.10 1.44 21.23
CA HIS A 95 -8.24 2.61 21.20
C HIS A 95 -6.93 2.31 20.47
N ILE A 96 -6.85 2.72 19.21
CA ILE A 96 -5.59 2.77 18.47
C ILE A 96 -4.92 4.13 18.63
N HIS A 97 -3.64 4.15 19.02
CA HIS A 97 -2.85 5.38 19.01
C HIS A 97 -2.57 5.80 17.57
N LEU A 98 -3.26 6.84 17.11
CA LEU A 98 -3.03 7.43 15.80
C LEU A 98 -1.69 8.18 15.80
N GLN A 99 -0.82 7.81 14.86
CA GLN A 99 0.41 8.54 14.62
C GLN A 99 0.11 9.75 13.74
N ILE A 100 -0.16 10.90 14.36
CA ILE A 100 -0.31 12.17 13.65
C ILE A 100 1.09 12.63 13.23
N CYS A 101 1.36 12.65 11.93
CA CYS A 101 2.54 13.32 11.39
C CYS A 101 2.36 14.83 11.57
N ASN A 102 3.14 15.45 12.46
CA ASN A 102 3.26 16.91 12.46
C ASN A 102 4.03 17.35 11.21
N GLU A 103 3.40 18.12 10.35
CA GLU A 103 4.00 18.78 9.17
C GLU A 103 4.89 19.96 9.58
N ASN A 104 5.94 19.70 10.36
CA ASN A 104 6.99 20.70 10.64
C ASN A 104 8.37 20.09 10.43
N ASN A 105 8.76 19.90 9.16
CA ASN A 105 10.17 19.93 8.76
C ASN A 105 10.30 20.13 7.24
N LEU A 106 10.11 21.38 6.81
CA LEU A 106 10.93 21.93 5.73
C LEU A 106 12.33 22.20 6.34
N TYR A 107 13.38 22.07 5.51
CA TYR A 107 14.83 22.13 5.83
C TYR A 107 15.34 20.80 6.44
N PHE A 108 16.17 20.01 5.75
CA PHE A 108 17.43 20.32 5.04
C PHE A 108 17.57 19.58 3.71
#